data_AF-A0A7W0NTA2-F1
#
_entry.id   AF-A0A7W0NTA2-F1
#
_cell.length_a   1.000
_cell.length_b   1.000
_cell.length_c   1.000
_cell.angle_alpha   90.00
_cell.angle_beta   90.00
_cell.angle_gamma   90.00
#
_symmetry.space_group_name_H-M   'P 1'
#
loop_
_entity.id
_entity.type
_entity.pdbx_description
1 polymer ?
#
loop_
_entity_poly.entity_id
_entity_poly.type
_entity_poly.pdbx_seq_one_letter_code
_entity_poly.pdbx_strand_id
1 'polypeptide(L)'
;MKRCPVCRRDYADETLNFCLDDGSALLDGPASMDEPATAVFGVPPSGGTYSNERTHVFGSEPTEGGAQNRNSIAVLPFVNVSPDPDNEYFCDGLAEELLNALSKIDKLKVAARTSAFSFKAKNVSVGEIGEKLGVEKVLE
;
A
#
# COMPACT_ATOMS: atom_id res chain seq x y z
N MET A 1 -28.83 -7.28 -0.38
CA MET A 1 -27.64 -8.11 -0.01
C MET A 1 -26.45 -7.64 -0.80
N LYS A 2 -25.35 -7.30 -0.12
CA LYS A 2 -24.15 -6.76 -0.75
C LYS A 2 -23.01 -7.77 -0.72
N ARG A 3 -22.21 -7.85 -1.79
CA ARG A 3 -21.14 -8.85 -1.95
C ARG A 3 -19.79 -8.20 -2.17
N CYS A 4 -18.78 -8.74 -1.50
CA CYS A 4 -17.40 -8.31 -1.74
C CYS A 4 -16.85 -8.96 -3.03
N PRO A 5 -16.29 -8.18 -3.99
CA PRO A 5 -15.72 -8.74 -5.22
C PRO A 5 -14.41 -9.52 -4.99
N VAL A 6 -13.73 -9.30 -3.87
CA VAL A 6 -12.41 -9.89 -3.57
C VAL A 6 -12.56 -11.20 -2.81
N CYS A 7 -13.19 -11.18 -1.64
CA CYS A 7 -13.34 -12.38 -0.80
C CYS A 7 -14.62 -13.19 -1.09
N ARG A 8 -15.52 -12.66 -1.95
CA ARG A 8 -16.80 -13.27 -2.36
C ARG A 8 -17.78 -13.55 -1.22
N ARG A 9 -17.59 -12.95 -0.04
CA ARG A 9 -18.51 -13.02 1.09
C ARG A 9 -19.73 -12.12 0.88
N ASP A 10 -20.89 -12.63 1.27
CA ASP A 10 -22.19 -11.96 1.16
C ASP A 10 -22.60 -11.37 2.51
N TYR A 11 -23.09 -10.14 2.50
CA TYR A 11 -23.56 -9.39 3.67
C TYR A 11 -25.06 -9.09 3.51
N ALA A 12 -25.83 -9.46 4.53
CA ALA A 12 -27.28 -9.20 4.57
C ALA A 12 -27.61 -7.76 5.03
N ASP A 13 -26.67 -7.09 5.69
CA ASP A 13 -26.83 -5.72 6.15
C ASP A 13 -26.61 -4.73 4.99
N GLU A 14 -27.66 -4.03 4.61
CA GLU A 14 -27.66 -3.09 3.47
C GLU A 14 -27.00 -1.75 3.81
N THR A 15 -26.82 -1.43 5.09
CA THR A 15 -26.13 -0.21 5.54
C THR A 15 -24.61 -0.32 5.38
N LEU A 16 -24.12 -1.54 5.21
CA LEU A 16 -22.72 -1.87 5.11
C LEU A 16 -22.21 -1.59 3.69
N ASN A 17 -21.30 -0.63 3.55
CA ASN A 17 -20.77 -0.21 2.23
C ASN A 17 -19.40 -0.82 1.90
N PHE A 18 -18.72 -1.42 2.88
CA PHE A 18 -17.36 -1.95 2.74
C PHE A 18 -17.21 -3.31 3.42
N CYS A 19 -16.44 -4.22 2.83
CA CYS A 19 -16.21 -5.54 3.42
C CYS A 19 -15.46 -5.42 4.75
N LEU A 20 -15.85 -6.20 5.76
CA LEU A 20 -15.21 -6.17 7.07
C LEU A 20 -13.82 -6.84 7.09
N ASP A 21 -13.54 -7.75 6.15
CA ASP A 21 -12.26 -8.47 6.10
C ASP A 21 -11.20 -7.70 5.30
N ASP A 22 -11.56 -7.14 4.14
CA ASP A 22 -10.60 -6.55 3.18
C ASP A 22 -10.92 -5.09 2.83
N GLY A 23 -11.98 -4.52 3.40
CA GLY A 23 -12.38 -3.12 3.22
C GLY A 23 -12.78 -2.73 1.79
N SER A 24 -12.93 -3.67 0.86
CA SER A 24 -13.37 -3.38 -0.51
C SER A 24 -14.81 -2.92 -0.51
N ALA A 25 -15.16 -1.99 -1.41
CA ALA A 25 -16.54 -1.54 -1.56
C ALA A 25 -17.43 -2.74 -1.90
N LEU A 26 -18.50 -2.92 -1.12
CA LEU A 26 -19.45 -3.98 -1.38
C LEU A 26 -20.37 -3.55 -2.52
N LEU A 27 -20.56 -4.44 -3.47
CA LEU A 27 -21.45 -4.21 -4.60
C LEU A 27 -22.83 -4.79 -4.25
N ASP A 28 -23.90 -4.11 -4.68
CA ASP A 28 -25.24 -4.69 -4.57
C ASP A 28 -25.29 -5.95 -5.44
N GLY A 29 -25.39 -7.10 -4.79
CA GLY A 29 -25.53 -8.37 -5.46
C GLY A 29 -26.96 -8.50 -6.00
N PRO A 30 -27.17 -9.18 -7.14
CA PRO A 30 -28.51 -9.40 -7.65
C PRO A 30 -29.34 -10.12 -6.58
N ALA A 31 -30.50 -9.56 -6.27
CA ALA A 31 -31.40 -10.03 -5.23
C ALA A 31 -32.19 -11.29 -5.65
N SER A 32 -31.54 -12.27 -6.27
CA SER A 32 -32.11 -13.61 -6.50
C SER A 32 -31.14 -14.50 -7.28
N MET A 33 -31.03 -15.75 -6.86
CA MET A 33 -30.41 -16.85 -7.62
C MET A 33 -31.39 -17.36 -8.68
N ASP A 34 -31.59 -16.62 -9.78
CA ASP A 34 -32.25 -17.13 -11.00
C ASP A 34 -32.03 -16.16 -12.18
N GLU A 35 -30.78 -15.99 -12.64
CA GLU A 35 -30.50 -15.57 -14.02
C GLU A 35 -29.00 -15.78 -14.37
N PRO A 36 -28.65 -16.50 -15.45
CA PRO A 36 -27.27 -16.70 -15.87
C PRO A 36 -26.78 -15.51 -16.71
N ALA A 37 -26.02 -14.61 -16.10
CA ALA A 37 -25.26 -13.60 -16.84
C ALA A 37 -24.02 -14.25 -17.50
N THR A 38 -24.25 -14.67 -18.73
CA THR A 38 -23.26 -15.05 -19.73
C THR A 38 -22.18 -13.98 -19.86
N ALA A 39 -20.93 -14.32 -19.54
CA ALA A 39 -19.75 -13.60 -20.00
C ALA A 39 -18.79 -14.60 -20.64
N VAL A 40 -19.01 -14.80 -21.95
CA VAL A 40 -18.10 -15.48 -22.87
C VAL A 40 -16.85 -14.63 -23.01
N PHE A 41 -15.66 -15.17 -22.73
CA PHE A 41 -14.45 -14.84 -23.48
C PHE A 41 -13.46 -16.03 -23.49
N GLY A 42 -13.52 -16.75 -24.61
CA GLY A 42 -12.43 -17.41 -25.33
C GLY A 42 -11.26 -18.04 -24.56
N VAL A 43 -11.34 -19.35 -24.39
CA VAL A 43 -10.16 -20.23 -24.36
C VAL A 43 -9.82 -20.63 -25.80
N PRO A 44 -8.57 -20.47 -26.28
CA PRO A 44 -8.03 -21.33 -27.33
C PRO A 44 -7.14 -22.44 -26.75
N PRO A 45 -7.06 -23.61 -27.42
CA PRO A 45 -6.48 -24.83 -26.85
C PRO A 45 -4.97 -24.98 -27.11
N SER A 46 -4.32 -25.66 -26.17
CA SER A 46 -3.28 -26.69 -26.32
C SER A 46 -2.22 -26.57 -27.43
N GLY A 47 -0.94 -26.49 -27.02
CA GLY A 47 0.16 -27.10 -27.76
C GLY A 47 1.48 -26.32 -27.71
N GLY A 48 2.51 -26.86 -27.04
CA GLY A 48 3.89 -26.37 -27.22
C GLY A 48 4.84 -26.65 -26.05
N THR A 49 5.47 -27.83 -26.09
CA THR A 49 6.88 -28.10 -25.72
C THR A 49 7.52 -27.37 -24.54
N TYR A 50 7.83 -28.17 -23.50
CA TYR A 50 8.87 -27.88 -22.52
C TYR A 50 10.25 -27.90 -23.19
N SER A 51 10.99 -26.79 -23.13
CA SER A 51 12.44 -26.75 -23.37
C SER A 51 13.08 -25.48 -22.78
N ASN A 52 13.74 -25.71 -21.65
CA ASN A 52 14.97 -25.14 -21.09
C ASN A 52 15.30 -23.63 -21.06
N GLU A 53 15.89 -23.29 -19.89
CA GLU A 53 17.04 -22.40 -19.68
C GLU A 53 16.93 -20.93 -20.09
N ARG A 54 16.59 -20.09 -19.11
CA ARG A 54 17.49 -19.06 -18.57
C ARG A 54 16.85 -18.42 -17.35
N THR A 55 17.60 -18.39 -16.25
CA THR A 55 17.33 -17.55 -15.09
C THR A 55 17.24 -16.10 -15.56
N HIS A 56 16.03 -15.60 -15.80
CA HIS A 56 15.78 -14.17 -15.91
C HIS A 56 16.01 -13.62 -14.51
N VAL A 57 17.22 -13.07 -14.30
CA VAL A 57 17.43 -12.03 -13.29
C VAL A 57 16.34 -11.01 -13.55
N PHE A 58 15.44 -10.83 -12.59
CA PHE A 58 14.41 -9.80 -12.63
C PHE A 58 15.11 -8.47 -12.95
N GLY A 59 15.06 -8.07 -14.22
CA GLY A 59 15.23 -6.69 -14.59
C GLY A 59 14.13 -5.97 -13.83
N SER A 60 14.53 -5.20 -12.82
CA SER A 60 13.67 -4.15 -12.29
C SER A 60 13.61 -3.10 -13.39
N GLU A 61 12.74 -3.33 -14.36
CA GLU A 61 12.25 -2.25 -15.20
C GLU A 61 11.70 -1.21 -14.21
N PRO A 62 12.29 0.00 -14.14
CA PRO A 62 11.72 1.04 -13.30
C PRO A 62 10.32 1.24 -13.84
N THR A 63 9.31 0.91 -13.02
CA THR A 63 7.92 1.10 -13.38
C THR A 63 7.72 2.60 -13.57
N GLU A 64 7.78 3.03 -14.83
CA GLU A 64 7.54 4.40 -15.24
C GLU A 64 6.09 4.78 -14.90
N GLY A 65 5.94 5.78 -14.04
CA GLY A 65 4.76 6.66 -14.06
C GLY A 65 3.59 6.27 -13.17
N GLY A 66 3.62 6.75 -11.92
CA GLY A 66 2.63 7.78 -11.57
C GLY A 66 1.32 7.37 -10.91
N ALA A 67 1.19 6.16 -10.36
CA ALA A 67 0.24 5.96 -9.27
C ALA A 67 0.94 6.28 -7.95
N GLN A 68 1.13 7.58 -7.65
CA GLN A 68 1.43 8.01 -6.29
C GLN A 68 0.40 7.33 -5.40
N ASN A 69 0.86 6.44 -4.53
CA ASN A 69 -0.02 5.59 -3.76
C ASN A 69 -0.80 6.53 -2.83
N ARG A 70 -2.06 6.82 -3.16
CA ARG A 70 -2.82 7.96 -2.58
C ARG A 70 -3.08 7.84 -1.07
N ASN A 71 -2.67 6.72 -0.48
CA ASN A 71 -2.72 6.49 0.95
C ASN A 71 -1.36 5.98 1.43
N SER A 72 -0.39 6.89 1.46
CA SER A 72 0.99 6.57 1.85
C SER A 72 1.65 7.68 2.64
N ILE A 73 2.52 7.28 3.57
CA ILE A 73 3.19 8.19 4.51
C ILE A 73 4.64 7.81 4.76
N ALA A 74 5.51 8.80 4.91
CA ALA A 74 6.81 8.66 5.55
C ALA A 74 6.85 9.44 6.86
N VAL A 75 7.56 8.91 7.85
CA VAL A 75 7.86 9.61 9.10
C VAL A 75 9.37 9.84 9.14
N LEU A 76 9.77 11.10 9.14
CA LEU A 76 11.17 11.50 9.29
C LEU A 76 11.53 11.59 10.78
N PRO A 77 12.83 11.46 11.11
CA PRO A 77 13.29 11.74 12.46
C PRO A 77 12.97 13.18 12.88
N PHE A 78 12.34 13.33 14.03
CA PHE A 78 12.00 14.65 14.56
C PHE A 78 13.26 15.43 14.93
N VAL A 79 13.23 16.75 14.69
CA VAL A 79 14.31 17.63 15.11
C VAL A 79 14.30 17.77 16.63
N ASN A 80 15.43 17.48 17.26
CA ASN A 80 15.62 17.81 18.66
C ASN A 80 15.73 19.34 18.83
N VAL A 81 14.69 19.94 19.42
CA VAL A 81 14.64 21.37 19.74
C VAL A 81 15.22 21.70 21.12
N SER A 82 15.61 20.69 21.88
CA SER A 82 16.25 20.83 23.19
C SER A 82 17.75 21.10 23.05
N PRO A 83 18.36 21.83 23.99
CA PRO A 83 19.82 21.90 24.09
C PRO A 83 20.47 20.58 24.56
N ASP A 84 19.67 19.64 25.07
CA ASP A 84 20.15 18.35 25.55
C ASP A 84 20.33 17.35 24.39
N PRO A 85 21.56 16.89 24.09
CA PRO A 85 21.79 15.91 23.03
C PRO A 85 21.16 14.55 23.32
N ASP A 86 20.90 14.19 24.58
CA ASP A 86 20.30 12.89 24.92
C ASP A 86 18.84 12.79 24.43
N ASN A 87 18.17 13.93 24.19
CA ASN A 87 16.83 13.96 23.61
C ASN A 87 16.79 13.56 22.13
N GLU A 88 17.94 13.49 21.43
CA GLU A 88 18.00 13.04 20.04
C GLU A 88 17.50 11.59 19.91
N TYR A 89 17.91 10.73 20.84
CA TYR A 89 17.47 9.34 20.88
C TYR A 89 15.97 9.23 21.13
N PHE A 90 15.41 10.13 21.95
CA PHE A 90 13.98 10.19 22.20
C PHE A 90 13.19 10.60 20.95
N CYS A 91 13.66 11.63 20.22
CA CYS A 91 13.08 12.05 18.95
C CYS A 91 13.10 10.93 17.89
N ASP A 92 14.23 10.24 17.76
CA ASP A 92 14.37 9.08 16.86
C ASP A 92 13.42 7.94 17.27
N GLY A 93 13.39 7.61 18.56
CA GLY A 93 12.52 6.56 19.11
C GLY A 93 11.03 6.86 18.90
N LEU A 94 10.62 8.13 19.02
CA LEU A 94 9.26 8.57 18.74
C LEU A 94 8.88 8.37 17.27
N ALA A 95 9.77 8.75 16.34
CA ALA A 95 9.57 8.55 14.91
C ALA A 95 9.46 7.04 14.57
N GLU A 96 10.29 6.20 15.20
CA GLU A 96 10.22 4.74 15.05
C GLU A 96 8.90 4.15 15.55
N GLU A 97 8.45 4.57 16.72
CA GLU A 97 7.19 4.08 17.29
C GLU A 97 6.01 4.48 16.42
N LEU A 98 5.99 5.71 15.90
CA LEU A 98 4.97 6.15 14.94
C LEU A 98 5.00 5.34 13.64
N LEU A 99 6.19 5.09 13.09
CA LEU A 99 6.33 4.26 11.89
C LEU A 99 5.79 2.84 12.14
N ASN A 100 6.10 2.24 13.28
CA ASN A 100 5.60 0.92 13.69
C ASN A 100 4.08 0.91 13.90
N ALA A 101 3.53 1.95 14.52
CA ALA A 101 2.09 2.09 14.74
C ALA A 101 1.33 2.26 13.41
N LEU A 102 1.81 3.15 12.54
CA LEU A 102 1.22 3.41 11.22
C LEU A 102 1.30 2.18 10.31
N SER A 103 2.38 1.39 10.40
CA SER A 103 2.57 0.18 9.58
C SER A 103 1.54 -0.91 9.86
N LYS A 104 0.81 -0.83 10.99
CA LYS A 104 -0.27 -1.77 11.34
C LYS A 104 -1.62 -1.37 10.73
N ILE A 105 -1.72 -0.18 10.12
CA ILE A 105 -2.96 0.30 9.52
C ILE A 105 -3.12 -0.32 8.14
N ASP A 106 -4.16 -1.13 7.97
CA ASP A 106 -4.48 -1.72 6.68
C ASP A 106 -4.69 -0.63 5.62
N LYS A 107 -4.18 -0.89 4.42
CA LYS A 107 -4.25 0.02 3.26
C LYS A 107 -3.48 1.33 3.41
N LEU A 108 -2.65 1.50 4.45
CA LEU A 108 -1.69 2.60 4.55
C LEU A 108 -0.29 2.09 4.18
N LYS A 109 0.28 2.61 3.09
CA LYS A 109 1.67 2.31 2.73
C LYS A 109 2.60 3.19 3.57
N VAL A 110 3.46 2.59 4.39
CA VAL A 110 4.46 3.31 5.17
C VAL A 110 5.84 3.12 4.54
N ALA A 111 6.58 4.21 4.35
CA ALA A 111 7.97 4.13 3.89
C ALA A 111 8.84 3.40 4.93
N ALA A 112 9.78 2.58 4.46
CA ALA A 112 10.66 1.83 5.35
C ALA A 112 11.49 2.77 6.24
N ARG A 113 11.70 2.37 7.50
CA ARG A 113 12.48 3.14 8.49
C ARG A 113 13.83 3.59 7.95
N THR A 114 14.62 2.66 7.42
CA THR A 114 15.98 2.96 6.90
C THR A 114 15.94 3.94 5.73
N SER A 115 14.92 3.89 4.89
CA SER A 115 14.72 4.82 3.78
C SER A 115 14.40 6.23 4.28
N ALA A 116 13.46 6.36 5.22
CA ALA A 116 13.08 7.66 5.79
C ALA A 116 14.24 8.29 6.59
N PHE A 117 14.90 7.50 7.44
CA PHE A 117 16.01 7.95 8.29
C PHE A 117 17.25 8.33 7.46
N SER A 118 17.36 7.86 6.22
CA SER A 118 18.44 8.27 5.32
C SER A 118 18.40 9.78 4.99
N PHE A 119 17.27 10.46 5.22
CA PHE A 119 17.12 11.91 5.02
C PHE A 119 17.44 12.75 6.24
N LYS A 120 17.76 12.13 7.38
CA LYS A 120 18.14 12.84 8.60
C LYS A 120 19.32 13.80 8.34
N ALA A 121 19.20 15.03 8.84
CA ALA A 121 20.20 16.09 8.70
C ALA A 121 20.59 16.45 7.24
N LYS A 122 19.79 16.04 6.25
CA LYS A 122 19.98 16.46 4.85
C LYS A 122 19.16 17.70 4.56
N ASN A 123 19.73 18.61 3.77
CA ASN A 123 19.04 19.82 3.32
C ASN A 123 18.27 19.52 2.02
N VAL A 124 17.19 18.74 2.15
CA VAL A 124 16.31 18.35 1.04
C VAL A 124 14.90 18.79 1.37
N SER A 125 14.18 19.35 0.39
CA SER A 125 12.80 19.77 0.62
C SER A 125 11.88 18.57 0.90
N VAL A 126 10.87 18.76 1.75
CA VAL A 126 9.88 17.73 2.10
C VAL A 126 9.18 17.14 0.86
N GLY A 127 8.87 17.99 -0.13
CA GLY A 127 8.29 17.55 -1.39
C GLY A 127 9.20 16.56 -2.14
N GLU A 128 10.48 16.89 -2.27
CA GLU A 128 11.46 16.01 -2.91
C GLU A 128 11.68 14.71 -2.11
N ILE A 129 11.62 14.77 -0.77
CA ILE A 129 11.67 13.57 0.08
C ILE A 129 10.46 12.67 -0.18
N GLY A 130 9.26 13.24 -0.23
CA GLY A 130 8.02 12.52 -0.55
C GLY A 130 8.09 11.85 -1.92
N GLU A 131 8.59 12.55 -2.93
CA GLU A 131 8.80 12.01 -4.27
C GLU A 131 9.82 10.85 -4.29
N LYS A 132 10.97 11.02 -3.62
CA LYS A 132 12.02 9.97 -3.54
C LYS A 132 11.58 8.73 -2.76
N LEU A 133 10.74 8.92 -1.75
CA LEU A 133 10.17 7.81 -0.96
C LEU A 133 8.91 7.22 -1.61
N GLY A 134 8.35 7.88 -2.63
CA GLY A 134 7.11 7.47 -3.29
C GLY A 134 5.93 7.45 -2.31
N VAL A 135 5.79 8.52 -1.52
CA VAL A 135 4.71 8.73 -0.54
C VAL A 135 3.95 10.04 -0.80
N GLU A 136 2.67 10.07 -0.44
CA GLU A 136 1.84 11.26 -0.56
C GLU A 136 2.05 12.25 0.60
N LYS A 137 2.21 11.72 1.83
CA LYS A 137 2.37 12.52 3.05
C LYS A 137 3.74 12.29 3.67
N VAL A 138 4.28 13.33 4.28
CA VAL A 138 5.48 13.28 5.09
C VAL A 138 5.18 13.95 6.44
N LEU A 139 5.61 13.31 7.52
CA LEU A 139 5.58 13.82 8.89
C LEU A 139 7.03 14.05 9.34
N GLU A 140 7.33 15.23 9.89
CA GLU A 140 8.67 15.63 10.39
C GLU A 140 8.58 16.56 11.60
#